data_AF-A0A346QX29-F1
#
_entry.id   AF-A0A346QX29-F1
#
_cell.length_a   1.000
_cell.length_b   1.000
_cell.length_c   1.000
_cell.angle_alpha   90.00
_cell.angle_beta   90.00
_cell.angle_gamma   90.00
#
_symmetry.space_group_name_H-M   'P 1'
#
loop_
_entity.id
_entity.type
_entity.pdbx_description
1 polymer ?
#
loop_
_entity_poly.entity_id
_entity_poly.type
_entity_poly.pdbx_seq_one_letter_code
_entity_poly.pdbx_strand_id
1 'polypeptide(L)'
;MSIPSRNNPTNGQAAGSTCRRAAYCGAVGFKPNFGALSTRGMTPLSPSFDSIGFIARTVALAGRAFAACGGPQPLETGLGGLRMGLAPVDPEARWRRRRFRLFATPLTRFGGGRARSNRRRSA
;
A
#
# COMPACT_ATOMS: atom_id res chain seq x y z
N MET A 1 30.11 -5.63 -36.01
CA MET A 1 30.43 -6.01 -34.62
C MET A 1 29.25 -5.55 -33.76
N SER A 2 28.30 -6.45 -33.47
CA SER A 2 27.03 -6.13 -32.81
C SER A 2 27.13 -6.56 -31.34
N ILE A 3 27.07 -5.62 -30.41
CA ILE A 3 27.13 -5.90 -28.97
C ILE A 3 25.77 -6.49 -28.56
N PRO A 4 25.69 -7.71 -28.01
CA PRO A 4 24.42 -8.28 -27.60
C PRO A 4 23.90 -7.54 -26.36
N SER A 5 22.61 -7.17 -26.43
CA SER A 5 21.82 -6.62 -25.32
C SER A 5 21.98 -7.48 -24.07
N ARG A 6 22.72 -6.98 -23.07
CA ARG A 6 22.77 -7.58 -21.74
C ARG A 6 21.38 -7.49 -21.11
N ASN A 7 20.76 -8.65 -20.91
CA ASN A 7 19.58 -8.79 -20.06
C ASN A 7 19.96 -8.35 -18.64
N ASN A 8 19.60 -7.12 -18.27
CA ASN A 8 19.74 -6.64 -16.90
C ASN A 8 18.63 -7.30 -16.06
N PRO A 9 18.92 -8.00 -14.96
CA PRO A 9 17.87 -8.55 -14.10
C PRO A 9 17.10 -7.41 -13.42
N THR A 10 16.09 -6.89 -14.10
CA THR A 10 15.07 -6.02 -13.49
C THR A 10 14.23 -6.84 -12.51
N ASN A 11 14.09 -6.31 -11.30
CA ASN A 11 13.38 -6.95 -10.20
C ASN A 11 11.86 -7.09 -10.53
N GLY A 12 11.42 -8.27 -10.97
CA GLY A 12 10.02 -8.59 -11.27
C GLY A 12 9.23 -9.19 -10.10
N GLN A 13 7.92 -8.95 -10.09
CA GLN A 13 6.99 -9.38 -9.04
C GLN A 13 5.78 -10.11 -9.61
N ALA A 14 5.67 -11.42 -9.35
CA ALA A 14 4.45 -12.19 -9.66
C ALA A 14 3.69 -12.64 -8.39
N ALA A 15 4.40 -12.93 -7.29
CA ALA A 15 3.85 -13.55 -6.08
C ALA A 15 4.29 -12.87 -4.77
N GLY A 16 4.47 -11.55 -4.79
CA GLY A 16 4.83 -10.75 -3.60
C GLY A 16 6.31 -10.81 -3.19
N SER A 17 7.21 -11.22 -4.09
CA SER A 17 8.65 -11.37 -3.82
C SER A 17 9.42 -10.07 -3.44
N THR A 18 8.89 -8.86 -3.66
CA THR A 18 9.51 -7.57 -3.31
C THR A 18 9.13 -7.25 -1.88
N CYS A 19 7.84 -7.26 -1.57
CA CYS A 19 7.38 -7.00 -0.21
C CYS A 19 7.86 -8.10 0.76
N ARG A 20 7.83 -9.38 0.34
CA ARG A 20 8.32 -10.49 1.18
C ARG A 20 9.82 -10.42 1.42
N ARG A 21 10.64 -10.18 0.38
CA ARG A 21 12.10 -10.01 0.56
C ARG A 21 12.42 -8.77 1.41
N ALA A 22 11.74 -7.66 1.17
CA ALA A 22 11.93 -6.44 1.95
C ALA A 22 11.60 -6.65 3.44
N ALA A 23 10.52 -7.37 3.75
CA ALA A 23 10.17 -7.73 5.12
C ALA A 23 11.24 -8.58 5.80
N TYR A 24 11.83 -9.57 5.10
CA TYR A 24 12.91 -10.39 5.66
C TYR A 24 14.18 -9.60 5.95
N CYS A 25 14.48 -8.58 5.15
CA CYS A 25 15.68 -7.75 5.31
C CYS A 25 15.43 -6.45 6.09
N GLY A 26 14.25 -6.24 6.68
CA GLY A 26 13.92 -5.00 7.40
C GLY A 26 13.93 -3.74 6.53
N ALA A 27 13.62 -3.87 5.24
CA ALA A 27 13.59 -2.78 4.27
C ALA A 27 12.16 -2.42 3.86
N VAL A 28 11.98 -1.27 3.19
CA VAL A 28 10.70 -0.88 2.60
C VAL A 28 10.53 -1.59 1.26
N GLY A 29 9.48 -2.39 1.13
CA GLY A 29 9.05 -2.99 -0.14
C GLY A 29 7.84 -2.25 -0.69
N PHE A 30 7.99 -1.61 -1.85
CA PHE A 30 6.92 -0.90 -2.53
C PHE A 30 6.54 -1.61 -3.83
N LYS A 31 5.28 -2.02 -3.94
CA LYS A 31 4.70 -2.58 -5.16
C LYS A 31 3.66 -1.59 -5.70
N PRO A 32 3.88 -0.98 -6.88
CA PRO A 32 2.89 -0.08 -7.47
C PRO A 32 1.65 -0.85 -7.96
N ASN A 33 0.68 -0.08 -8.47
CA ASN A 33 -0.49 -0.66 -9.11
C ASN A 33 -0.09 -1.49 -10.35
N PHE A 34 -0.89 -2.50 -10.68
CA PHE A 34 -0.62 -3.31 -11.87
C PHE A 34 -0.62 -2.41 -13.13
N GLY A 35 0.36 -2.62 -14.01
CA GLY A 35 0.52 -1.82 -15.22
C GLY A 35 1.01 -0.38 -15.01
N ALA A 36 1.34 0.03 -13.78
CA ALA A 36 1.83 1.39 -13.51
C ALA A 36 3.19 1.69 -14.17
N LEU A 37 3.98 0.65 -14.45
CA LEU A 37 5.21 0.73 -15.22
C LEU A 37 5.19 -0.36 -16.30
N SER A 38 5.78 -0.06 -17.46
CA SER A 38 5.97 -1.05 -18.51
C SER A 38 6.91 -2.16 -18.04
N THR A 39 6.48 -3.41 -18.18
CA THR A 39 7.31 -4.60 -17.90
C THR A 39 8.10 -5.04 -19.13
N ARG A 40 8.13 -4.23 -20.20
CA ARG A 40 8.90 -4.52 -21.41
C ARG A 40 10.38 -4.66 -21.08
N GLY A 41 10.99 -5.78 -21.50
CA GLY A 41 12.39 -6.10 -21.21
C GLY A 41 12.59 -6.95 -19.95
N MET A 42 11.55 -7.20 -19.17
CA MET A 42 11.60 -8.18 -18.08
C MET A 42 11.41 -9.59 -18.65
N THR A 43 12.10 -10.57 -18.07
CA THR A 43 11.78 -11.98 -18.31
C THR A 43 10.39 -12.26 -17.72
N PRO A 44 9.40 -12.65 -18.55
CA PRO A 44 8.04 -12.86 -18.08
C PRO A 44 7.98 -14.11 -17.21
N LEU A 45 7.34 -14.01 -16.06
CA LEU A 45 7.00 -15.16 -15.20
C LEU A 45 5.50 -15.41 -15.24
N SER A 46 4.71 -14.36 -15.06
CA SER A 46 3.26 -14.38 -15.23
C SER A 46 2.81 -13.00 -15.72
N PRO A 47 2.69 -12.78 -17.04
CA PRO A 47 2.47 -11.44 -17.61
C PRO A 47 1.27 -10.69 -17.02
N SER A 48 0.22 -11.42 -16.63
CA SER A 48 -0.99 -10.86 -16.03
C SER A 48 -0.83 -10.42 -14.57
N PHE A 49 0.28 -10.79 -13.92
CA PHE A 49 0.58 -10.44 -12.54
C PHE A 49 1.92 -9.72 -12.38
N ASP A 50 2.79 -9.77 -13.40
CA ASP A 50 4.12 -9.18 -13.37
C ASP A 50 4.05 -7.67 -13.17
N SER A 51 4.73 -7.18 -12.14
CA SER A 51 4.88 -5.76 -11.83
C SER A 51 6.32 -5.44 -11.43
N ILE A 52 6.79 -4.22 -11.71
CA ILE A 52 8.08 -3.72 -11.22
C ILE A 52 7.89 -3.23 -9.78
N GLY A 53 8.68 -3.75 -8.84
CA GLY A 53 8.69 -3.33 -7.44
C GLY A 53 9.99 -2.67 -7.03
N PHE A 54 9.94 -1.86 -5.97
CA PHE A 54 11.09 -1.11 -5.45
C PHE A 54 11.41 -1.57 -4.01
N ILE A 55 12.70 -1.71 -3.71
CA ILE A 55 13.20 -1.94 -2.35
C ILE A 55 14.05 -0.73 -1.97
N ALA A 56 13.75 -0.10 -0.84
CA ALA A 56 14.43 1.12 -0.40
C ALA A 56 14.56 1.16 1.12
N ARG A 57 15.42 2.07 1.62
CA ARG A 57 15.58 2.33 3.05
C ARG A 57 14.41 3.12 3.65
N THR A 58 13.75 3.96 2.86
CA THR A 58 12.66 4.82 3.31
C THR A 58 11.52 4.82 2.28
N VAL A 59 10.31 5.11 2.76
CA VAL A 59 9.11 5.24 1.90
C VAL A 59 9.29 6.39 0.89
N ALA A 60 9.86 7.53 1.33
CA ALA A 60 10.14 8.66 0.45
C ALA A 60 11.09 8.29 -0.69
N LEU A 61 12.13 7.49 -0.42
CA LEU A 61 13.07 7.04 -1.45
C LEU A 61 12.41 6.06 -2.44
N ALA A 62 11.58 5.14 -1.95
CA ALA A 62 10.80 4.25 -2.82
C ALA A 62 9.86 5.03 -3.75
N GLY A 63 9.16 6.04 -3.22
CA GLY A 63 8.28 6.91 -4.00
C GLY A 63 9.03 7.73 -5.05
N ARG A 64 10.19 8.30 -4.69
CA ARG A 64 11.05 9.02 -5.65
C ARG A 64 11.60 8.12 -6.74
N ALA A 65 12.02 6.89 -6.40
CA ALA A 65 12.49 5.92 -7.39
C ALA A 65 11.37 5.53 -8.37
N PHE A 66 10.15 5.32 -7.87
CA PHE A 66 9.00 5.08 -8.71
C PHE A 66 8.70 6.24 -9.65
N ALA A 67 8.72 7.48 -9.14
CA ALA A 67 8.52 8.67 -9.95
C ALA A 67 9.61 8.84 -11.03
N ALA A 68 10.88 8.57 -10.68
CA ALA A 68 11.99 8.62 -11.62
C ALA A 68 11.86 7.57 -12.75
N CYS A 69 11.15 6.48 -12.53
CA CYS A 69 10.85 5.46 -13.53
C CYS A 69 9.58 5.75 -14.36
N GLY A 70 8.94 6.91 -14.18
CA GLY A 70 7.73 7.31 -14.92
C GLY A 70 6.43 7.13 -14.14
N GLY A 71 6.48 6.78 -12.86
CA GLY A 71 5.32 6.80 -11.97
C GLY A 71 4.91 8.24 -11.58
N PRO A 72 3.71 8.43 -11.02
CA PRO A 72 3.31 9.71 -10.44
C PRO A 72 4.20 10.10 -9.25
N GLN A 73 4.33 11.41 -9.04
CA GLN A 73 5.04 11.95 -7.89
C GLN A 73 4.32 11.60 -6.58
N PRO A 74 5.05 11.29 -5.50
CA PRO A 74 4.45 11.06 -4.19
C PRO A 74 3.70 12.31 -3.71
N LEU A 75 2.47 12.11 -3.23
CA LEU A 75 1.66 13.16 -2.63
C LEU A 75 1.82 13.13 -1.12
N GLU A 76 2.08 14.28 -0.51
CA GLU A 76 2.02 14.44 0.94
C GLU A 76 0.56 14.67 1.33
N THR A 77 -0.06 13.69 1.99
CA THR A 77 -1.47 13.78 2.42
C THR A 77 -1.57 13.40 3.90
N GLY A 78 -2.31 14.22 4.67
CA GLY A 78 -2.59 13.92 6.08
C GLY A 78 -3.47 12.68 6.23
N LEU A 79 -3.18 11.83 7.22
CA LEU A 79 -3.91 10.58 7.48
C LEU A 79 -5.10 10.75 8.43
N GLY A 80 -5.54 11.99 8.69
CA GLY A 80 -6.62 12.30 9.64
C GLY A 80 -7.92 11.59 9.29
N GLY A 81 -8.49 10.83 10.22
CA GLY A 81 -9.77 10.14 10.04
C GLY A 81 -9.71 8.86 9.18
N LEU A 82 -8.52 8.37 8.82
CA LEU A 82 -8.36 7.14 8.05
C LEU A 82 -8.88 5.92 8.82
N ARG A 83 -9.68 5.08 8.16
CA ARG A 83 -10.16 3.80 8.70
C ARG A 83 -9.33 2.66 8.14
N MET A 84 -8.67 1.90 9.01
CA MET A 84 -7.88 0.72 8.63
C MET A 84 -8.66 -0.55 8.93
N GLY A 85 -8.85 -1.41 7.93
CA GLY A 85 -9.42 -2.74 8.10
C GLY A 85 -8.32 -3.79 8.26
N LEU A 86 -8.38 -4.59 9.33
CA LEU A 86 -7.50 -5.74 9.51
C LEU A 86 -8.22 -7.01 9.03
N ALA A 87 -7.72 -7.61 7.94
CA ALA A 87 -8.18 -8.93 7.53
C ALA A 87 -7.53 -9.98 8.45
N PRO A 88 -8.31 -10.80 9.18
CA PRO A 88 -7.73 -11.84 10.01
C PRO A 88 -7.00 -12.85 9.12
N VAL A 89 -5.75 -13.16 9.49
CA VAL A 89 -4.97 -14.23 8.86
C VAL A 89 -5.26 -15.50 9.64
N ASP A 90 -6.48 -16.02 9.52
CA ASP A 90 -6.81 -17.33 10.07
C ASP A 90 -6.30 -18.40 9.08
N PRO A 91 -5.30 -19.22 9.47
CA PRO A 91 -4.74 -20.24 8.58
C PRO A 91 -5.77 -21.33 8.21
N GLU A 92 -6.85 -21.47 8.99
CA GLU A 92 -7.95 -22.42 8.77
C GLU A 92 -9.26 -21.73 8.40
N ALA A 93 -9.23 -20.44 8.02
CA ALA A 93 -10.37 -19.76 7.42
C ALA A 93 -10.61 -20.28 6.00
N ARG A 94 -10.98 -21.56 5.92
CA ARG A 94 -11.70 -22.16 4.81
C ARG A 94 -12.78 -21.19 4.42
N TRP A 95 -12.79 -20.87 3.13
CA TRP A 95 -13.75 -20.17 2.27
C TRP A 95 -15.25 -20.49 2.50
N ARG A 96 -15.70 -20.56 3.75
CA ARG A 96 -17.10 -20.63 4.14
C ARG A 96 -17.63 -19.23 3.93
N ARG A 97 -18.37 -19.08 2.83
CA ARG A 97 -19.29 -18.00 2.47
C ARG A 97 -19.90 -17.32 3.71
N ARG A 98 -19.17 -16.44 4.38
CA ARG A 98 -19.74 -15.48 5.32
C ARG A 98 -19.75 -14.19 4.53
N ARG A 99 -20.95 -13.86 4.03
CA ARG A 99 -21.27 -12.57 3.42
C ARG A 99 -20.50 -11.49 4.18
N PHE A 100 -19.70 -10.71 3.47
CA PHE A 100 -19.17 -9.45 3.97
C PHE A 100 -20.33 -8.65 4.57
N ARG A 101 -20.54 -8.74 5.88
CA ARG A 101 -21.28 -7.72 6.60
C ARG A 101 -20.31 -6.56 6.70
N LEU A 102 -20.38 -5.66 5.72
CA LEU A 102 -19.85 -4.31 5.90
C LEU A 102 -20.35 -3.80 7.26
N PHE A 103 -19.43 -3.27 8.04
CA PHE A 103 -19.66 -2.62 9.32
C PHE A 103 -20.88 -1.67 9.23
N ALA A 104 -22.03 -2.15 9.70
CA ALA A 104 -23.16 -1.32 10.08
C ALA A 104 -23.27 -1.40 11.60
N THR A 105 -22.30 -0.81 12.30
CA THR A 105 -22.49 -0.47 13.71
C THR A 105 -23.18 0.89 13.73
N PRO A 106 -24.44 1.00 14.20
CA PRO A 106 -25.10 2.29 14.29
C PRO A 106 -24.35 3.16 15.31
N LEU A 107 -24.00 4.37 14.88
CA LEU A 107 -23.51 5.46 15.72
C LEU A 107 -24.57 5.75 16.79
N THR A 108 -24.43 5.14 17.96
CA THR A 108 -25.04 5.67 19.18
C THR A 108 -23.98 5.72 20.26
N ARG A 109 -23.84 6.91 20.83
CA ARG A 109 -23.17 7.23 22.10
C ARG A 109 -21.67 7.53 22.05
N PHE A 110 -21.34 8.66 21.43
CA PHE A 110 -20.36 9.58 22.01
C PHE A 110 -20.96 10.99 22.02
N GLY A 111 -21.69 11.29 23.08
CA GLY A 111 -22.39 12.56 23.29
C GLY A 111 -22.65 12.75 24.77
N GLY A 112 -21.64 13.22 25.50
CA GLY A 112 -21.67 13.39 26.95
C GLY A 112 -20.66 14.43 27.42
N GLY A 113 -20.46 15.51 26.67
CA GLY A 113 -19.71 16.68 27.11
C GLY A 113 -20.67 17.69 27.74
N ARG A 114 -20.72 17.75 29.07
CA ARG A 114 -21.44 18.81 29.79
C ARG A 114 -20.81 20.16 29.45
N ALA A 115 -21.57 21.02 28.79
CA ALA A 115 -21.21 22.42 28.59
C ALA A 115 -21.23 23.15 29.95
N ARG A 116 -20.08 23.73 30.33
CA ARG A 116 -19.97 24.65 31.47
C ARG A 116 -20.74 25.93 31.14
N SER A 117 -21.77 26.25 31.93
CA SER A 117 -22.48 27.53 31.85
C SER A 117 -21.61 28.64 32.44
N ASN A 118 -21.13 29.54 31.58
CA ASN A 118 -20.41 30.74 31.98
C ASN A 118 -21.42 31.87 32.24
N ARG A 119 -21.83 32.07 33.51
CA ARG A 119 -22.56 33.30 33.90
C ARG A 119 -21.56 34.44 34.10
N ARG A 120 -21.59 35.39 33.17
CA ARG A 120 -21.21 36.80 33.30
C ARG A 120 -22.40 37.56 32.66
N ARG A 121 -22.98 38.67 33.11
CA ARG A 121 -22.65 39.83 33.97
C ARG A 121 -24.02 40.34 34.51
N SER A 122 -24.17 40.86 35.73
CA SER A 122 -24.02 42.28 36.12
C SER A 122 -24.57 43.27 35.10
N ALA A 123 -25.80 43.76 35.35
CA ALA A 123 -26.29 45.13 35.16
C ALA A 123 -27.55 45.28 36.03
#